data_AF-A0A016VGI7-F1
#
_entry.id   AF-A0A016VGI7-F1
#
_cell.length_a   1.000
_cell.length_b   1.000
_cell.length_c   1.000
_cell.angle_alpha   90.00
_cell.angle_beta   90.00
_cell.angle_gamma   90.00
#
_symmetry.space_group_name_H-M   'P 1'
#
loop_
_entity.id
_entity.type
_entity.pdbx_description
1 polymer ?
#
loop_
_entity_poly.entity_id
_entity_poly.type
_entity_poly.pdbx_seq_one_letter_code
_entity_poly.pdbx_strand_id
1 'polypeptide(L)'
;MQRELCRKDDVETWIYQQVELTVGRVPWREVQDINQVGEYKKRCRQPPGLNELFAPPCPREFHEILQIVDALKYYDQPNYQQIYAVSTYSHCSSEVRLLTIRGERAPRSIF
;
A
#
# COMPACT_ATOMS: atom_id res chain seq x y z
N MET A 1 2.35 25.03 -13.80
CA MET A 1 2.70 25.34 -12.40
C MET A 1 3.02 24.02 -11.74
N GLN A 2 4.27 23.80 -11.33
CA GLN A 2 4.68 22.55 -10.69
C GLN A 2 4.09 22.54 -9.28
N ARG A 3 3.33 21.50 -8.93
CA ARG A 3 2.76 21.36 -7.60
C ARG A 3 3.87 20.99 -6.63
N GLU A 4 3.95 21.69 -5.51
CA GLU A 4 4.89 21.35 -4.44
C GLU A 4 4.54 19.99 -3.82
N LEU A 5 5.57 19.27 -3.37
CA LEU A 5 5.41 17.98 -2.67
C LEU A 5 5.02 18.24 -1.21
N CYS A 6 4.19 17.36 -0.65
CA CYS A 6 3.72 17.42 0.72
C CYS A 6 3.80 16.04 1.40
N ARG A 7 3.52 16.02 2.71
CA ARG A 7 3.62 14.81 3.56
C ARG A 7 2.85 13.62 3.04
N LYS A 8 1.73 13.84 2.34
CA LYS A 8 0.93 12.74 1.78
C LYS A 8 1.64 12.06 0.60
N ASP A 9 2.45 12.81 -0.16
CA ASP A 9 3.18 12.29 -1.31
C ASP A 9 4.30 11.34 -0.86
N ASP A 10 4.87 11.57 0.33
CA ASP A 10 5.81 10.65 0.97
C ASP A 10 5.13 9.32 1.33
N VAL A 11 3.94 9.36 1.94
CA VAL A 11 3.17 8.15 2.29
C VAL A 11 2.70 7.41 1.03
N GLU A 12 2.28 8.15 0.00
CA GLU A 12 1.91 7.56 -1.29
C GLU A 12 3.11 6.84 -1.94
N THR A 13 4.29 7.46 -1.91
CA THR A 13 5.50 6.84 -2.45
C THR A 13 5.92 5.63 -1.62
N TRP A 14 5.77 5.70 -0.29
CA TRP A 14 6.05 4.59 0.61
C TRP A 14 5.18 3.37 0.31
N ILE A 15 3.87 3.54 0.08
CA ILE A 15 3.01 2.38 -0.23
C ILE A 15 3.37 1.74 -1.57
N TYR A 16 3.81 2.52 -2.57
CA TYR A 16 4.34 1.97 -3.82
C TYR A 16 5.62 1.17 -3.61
N GLN A 17 6.52 1.63 -2.74
CA GLN A 17 7.71 0.85 -2.37
C GLN A 17 7.33 -0.47 -1.69
N GLN A 18 6.30 -0.49 -0.82
CA GLN A 18 5.83 -1.75 -0.22
C GLN A 18 5.27 -2.73 -1.27
N VAL A 19 4.59 -2.22 -2.30
CA VAL A 19 4.15 -3.03 -3.45
C VAL A 19 5.37 -3.61 -4.20
N GLU A 20 6.41 -2.83 -4.43
CA GLU A 20 7.61 -3.34 -5.09
C GLU A 20 8.34 -4.39 -4.25
N LEU A 21 8.38 -4.25 -2.93
CA LEU A 21 8.98 -5.26 -2.04
C LEU A 21 8.19 -6.57 -2.01
N THR A 22 6.87 -6.53 -2.23
CA THR A 22 5.99 -7.70 -2.15
C THR A 22 5.74 -8.38 -3.50
N VAL A 23 5.50 -7.59 -4.55
CA VAL A 23 5.15 -8.07 -5.90
C VAL A 23 6.35 -7.96 -6.86
N GLY A 24 7.39 -7.22 -6.50
CA GLY A 24 8.59 -7.00 -7.32
C GLY A 24 8.51 -5.82 -8.28
N ARG A 25 7.32 -5.26 -8.52
CA ARG A 25 7.10 -4.11 -9.42
C ARG A 25 5.78 -3.41 -9.17
N VAL A 26 5.72 -2.12 -9.51
CA VAL A 26 4.46 -1.39 -9.72
C VAL A 26 4.01 -1.47 -11.19
N PRO A 27 2.71 -1.29 -11.50
CA PRO A 27 2.17 -1.45 -12.86
C PRO A 27 2.78 -0.50 -13.91
N TRP A 28 3.24 0.68 -13.51
CA TRP A 28 3.82 1.71 -14.39
C TRP A 28 5.35 1.73 -14.39
N ARG A 29 6.03 0.66 -13.92
CA ARG A 29 7.51 0.62 -13.81
C ARG A 29 8.24 0.93 -15.12
N GLU A 30 7.68 0.52 -16.25
CA GLU A 30 8.30 0.69 -17.58
C GLU A 30 7.85 1.99 -18.29
N VAL A 31 6.96 2.77 -17.68
CA VAL A 31 6.41 3.99 -18.27
C VAL A 31 7.36 5.17 -18.01
N GLN A 32 7.92 5.74 -19.08
CA GLN A 32 8.86 6.87 -18.99
C GLN A 32 8.15 8.24 -18.97
N ASP A 33 6.97 8.33 -19.58
CA ASP A 33 6.19 9.57 -19.64
C ASP A 33 5.47 9.81 -18.30
N ILE A 34 5.85 10.90 -17.62
CA ILE A 34 5.30 11.29 -16.33
C ILE A 34 3.77 11.52 -16.37
N ASN A 35 3.23 11.97 -17.50
CA ASN A 35 1.79 12.17 -17.65
C ASN A 35 1.06 10.83 -17.68
N GLN A 36 1.62 9.86 -18.40
CA GLN A 36 1.09 8.50 -18.44
C GLN A 36 1.19 7.83 -17.06
N VAL A 37 2.30 8.01 -16.34
CA VAL A 37 2.40 7.55 -14.93
C VAL A 37 1.27 8.13 -14.08
N GLY A 38 0.95 9.42 -14.26
CA GLY A 38 -0.18 10.07 -13.60
C GLY A 38 -1.52 9.41 -13.91
N GLU A 39 -1.80 9.11 -15.18
CA GLU A 39 -3.03 8.41 -15.59
C GLU A 39 -3.08 6.96 -15.06
N TYR A 40 -1.94 6.26 -15.04
CA TYR A 40 -1.83 4.93 -14.43
C TYR A 40 -2.16 4.95 -12.93
N LYS A 41 -1.60 5.91 -12.19
CA LYS A 41 -1.90 6.08 -10.75
C LYS A 41 -3.38 6.33 -10.50
N LYS A 42 -4.02 7.20 -11.31
CA LYS A 42 -5.47 7.46 -11.24
C LYS A 42 -6.29 6.20 -11.51
N ARG A 43 -5.94 5.44 -12.54
CA ARG A 43 -6.60 4.16 -12.88
C ARG A 43 -6.50 3.15 -11.74
N CYS A 44 -5.40 3.15 -11.00
CA CYS A 44 -5.20 2.27 -9.84
C CYS A 44 -6.02 2.67 -8.59
N ARG A 45 -6.83 3.74 -8.65
CA ARG A 45 -7.76 4.08 -7.57
C ARG A 45 -9.06 3.28 -7.62
N GLN A 46 -9.32 2.57 -8.71
CA GLN A 46 -10.55 1.79 -8.89
C GLN A 46 -10.24 0.42 -9.49
N PRO A 47 -11.06 -0.62 -9.23
CA PRO A 47 -10.97 -1.88 -9.96
C PRO A 47 -11.18 -1.67 -11.48
N PRO A 48 -10.48 -2.42 -12.34
CA PRO A 48 -9.53 -3.49 -12.01
C PRO A 48 -8.13 -3.00 -11.66
N GLY A 49 -7.78 -1.74 -11.92
CA GLY A 49 -6.42 -1.21 -11.71
C GLY A 49 -5.95 -1.27 -10.26
N LEU A 50 -6.86 -1.08 -9.30
CA LEU A 50 -6.57 -1.24 -7.87
C LEU A 50 -6.06 -2.66 -7.54
N ASN A 51 -6.70 -3.68 -8.13
CA ASN A 51 -6.32 -5.08 -7.92
C ASN A 51 -5.01 -5.42 -8.66
N GLU A 52 -4.72 -4.73 -9.76
CA GLU A 52 -3.46 -4.85 -10.49
C GLU A 52 -2.28 -4.28 -9.67
N LEU A 53 -2.49 -3.13 -9.02
CA LEU A 53 -1.50 -2.51 -8.14
C LEU A 53 -1.22 -3.37 -6.90
N PHE A 54 -2.26 -3.89 -6.26
CA PHE A 54 -2.15 -4.70 -5.05
C PHE A 54 -2.40 -6.19 -5.34
N ALA A 55 -1.76 -6.71 -6.39
CA ALA A 55 -1.85 -8.12 -6.75
C ALA A 55 -1.23 -9.03 -5.66
N PRO A 56 -1.70 -10.28 -5.48
CA PRO A 56 -1.07 -11.22 -4.57
C PRO A 56 0.45 -11.34 -4.85
N PRO A 57 1.31 -11.40 -3.82
CA PRO A 57 1.01 -11.67 -2.40
C PRO A 57 0.74 -10.41 -1.56
N CYS A 58 0.47 -9.25 -2.18
CA CYS A 58 0.28 -8.00 -1.48
C CYS A 58 -0.88 -8.08 -0.45
N PRO A 59 -0.70 -7.59 0.79
CA PRO A 59 -1.77 -7.58 1.79
C PRO A 59 -2.96 -6.71 1.37
N ARG A 60 -4.18 -7.14 1.71
CA ARG A 60 -5.39 -6.40 1.33
C ARG A 60 -5.51 -5.07 2.06
N GLU A 61 -4.95 -4.97 3.25
CA GLU A 61 -5.02 -3.77 4.07
C GLU A 61 -4.25 -2.59 3.46
N PHE A 62 -3.36 -2.84 2.48
CA PHE A 62 -2.73 -1.75 1.72
C PHE A 62 -3.76 -0.93 0.92
N HIS A 63 -4.93 -1.49 0.61
CA HIS A 63 -6.03 -0.75 0.01
C HIS A 63 -6.56 0.31 0.97
N GLU A 64 -6.63 -0.01 2.28
CA GLU A 64 -7.07 0.92 3.31
C GLU A 64 -6.05 2.06 3.49
N ILE A 65 -4.76 1.75 3.45
CA ILE A 65 -3.69 2.77 3.49
C ILE A 65 -3.84 3.72 2.29
N LEU A 66 -4.09 3.21 1.09
CA LEU A 66 -4.29 4.07 -0.09
C LEU A 66 -5.53 4.97 0.07
N GLN A 67 -6.62 4.46 0.66
CA GLN A 67 -7.81 5.27 0.96
C GLN A 67 -7.52 6.38 1.99
N ILE A 68 -6.71 6.10 3.01
CA ILE A 68 -6.24 7.11 3.96
C ILE A 68 -5.46 8.20 3.22
N VAL A 69 -4.54 7.83 2.33
CA VAL A 69 -3.75 8.78 1.53
C VAL A 69 -4.63 9.64 0.63
N ASP A 70 -5.61 9.05 -0.05
CA ASP A 70 -6.50 9.78 -0.96
C ASP A 70 -7.40 10.78 -0.22
N ALA A 71 -7.72 10.54 1.05
CA ALA A 71 -8.49 11.46 1.89
C ALA A 71 -7.69 12.69 2.37
N LEU A 72 -6.36 12.66 2.31
CA LEU A 72 -5.50 13.75 2.80
C LEU A 72 -5.41 14.94 1.83
N LYS A 73 -5.53 16.14 2.40
CA LYS A 73 -5.24 17.43 1.75
C LYS A 73 -3.77 17.81 1.93
N TYR A 74 -3.36 18.87 1.24
CA TYR A 74 -1.97 19.32 1.17
C TYR A 74 -1.33 19.61 2.54
N TYR A 75 -2.08 20.27 3.43
CA TYR A 75 -1.60 20.63 4.77
C TYR A 75 -1.94 19.59 5.84
N ASP A 76 -2.64 18.51 5.49
CA ASP A 76 -3.04 17.51 6.48
C ASP A 76 -1.81 16.74 6.97
N GLN A 77 -1.87 16.32 8.23
CA GLN A 77 -0.89 15.41 8.80
C GLN A 77 -1.42 13.98 8.67
N PRO A 78 -0.71 13.09 7.97
CA PRO A 78 -1.08 11.68 7.96
C PRO A 78 -1.11 11.12 9.39
N ASN A 79 -2.13 10.34 9.72
CA ASN A 79 -2.17 9.61 10.98
C ASN A 79 -1.21 8.40 10.91
N TYR A 80 0.07 8.65 11.17
CA TYR A 80 1.12 7.63 11.07
C TYR A 80 0.89 6.44 11.99
N GLN A 81 0.28 6.65 13.17
CA GLN A 81 -0.05 5.56 14.10
C GLN A 81 -1.08 4.60 13.49
N GLN A 82 -2.12 5.15 12.86
CA GLN A 82 -3.11 4.35 12.16
C GLN A 82 -2.49 3.60 10.97
N ILE A 83 -1.68 4.28 10.14
CA ILE A 83 -1.01 3.66 8.99
C ILE A 83 -0.11 2.50 9.43
N TYR A 84 0.65 2.69 10.51
CA TYR A 84 1.52 1.65 11.08
C TYR A 84 0.71 0.46 11.62
N ALA A 85 -0.39 0.72 12.33
CA ALA A 85 -1.25 -0.33 12.85
C ALA A 85 -1.81 -1.19 11.73
N VAL A 86 -2.38 -0.57 10.68
CA VAL A 86 -2.92 -1.28 9.51
C VAL A 86 -1.86 -2.16 8.85
N SER A 87 -0.65 -1.64 8.63
CA SER A 87 0.47 -2.40 8.04
C SER A 87 0.94 -3.57 8.93
N THR A 88 0.92 -3.41 10.26
CA THR A 88 1.35 -4.45 11.21
C THR A 88 0.30 -5.57 11.32
N TYR A 89 -0.99 -5.22 11.33
CA TYR A 89 -2.07 -6.20 11.30
C TYR A 89 -2.01 -7.08 10.04
N SER A 90 -1.64 -6.53 8.89
CA SER A 90 -1.38 -7.31 7.66
C SER A 90 -0.32 -8.40 7.85
N HIS A 91 0.83 -8.03 8.42
CA HIS A 91 1.94 -8.95 8.61
C HIS A 91 1.60 -10.05 9.62
N CYS A 92 0.98 -9.67 10.75
CA CYS A 92 0.52 -10.61 11.76
C CYS A 92 -0.56 -11.57 11.20
N SER A 93 -1.55 -11.06 10.48
CA SER A 93 -2.62 -11.87 9.88
C SER A 93 -2.09 -12.88 8.86
N SER A 94 -1.10 -12.48 8.05
CA SER A 94 -0.49 -13.36 7.05
C SER A 94 0.40 -14.44 7.69
N GLU A 95 1.16 -14.12 8.73
CA GLU A 95 1.89 -15.12 9.52
C GLU A 95 0.94 -16.11 10.21
N VAL A 96 -0.12 -15.64 10.87
CA VAL A 96 -1.11 -16.51 11.53
C VAL A 96 -1.81 -17.43 10.52
N ARG A 97 -2.15 -16.93 9.31
CA ARG A 97 -2.70 -17.76 8.24
C ARG A 97 -1.72 -18.84 7.78
N LEU A 98 -0.45 -18.50 7.60
CA LEU A 98 0.58 -19.47 7.21
C LEU A 98 0.80 -20.53 8.28
N LEU A 99 0.83 -20.15 9.55
CA LEU A 99 0.92 -21.08 10.68
C LEU A 99 -0.30 -22.01 10.73
N THR A 100 -1.50 -21.47 10.51
CA THR A 100 -2.75 -22.26 10.44
C THR A 100 -2.69 -23.30 9.31
N ILE A 101 -2.23 -22.92 8.11
CA ILE A 101 -2.08 -23.86 6.98
C ILE A 101 -1.03 -24.94 7.29
N ARG A 102 0.04 -24.59 8.02
CA ARG A 102 1.12 -25.51 8.42
C ARG A 102 0.77 -26.38 9.63
N GLY A 103 -0.38 -26.15 10.29
CA GLY A 103 -0.74 -26.83 11.53
C GLY A 103 0.10 -26.42 12.74
N GLU A 104 0.79 -25.29 12.67
CA GLU A 104 1.67 -24.75 13.71
C GLU A 104 0.90 -23.79 14.63
N ARG A 105 1.22 -23.81 15.93
CA ARG A 105 0.57 -22.93 16.93
C ARG A 105 1.24 -21.56 16.93
N ALA A 106 0.47 -20.49 16.84
CA ALA A 106 0.98 -19.12 16.90
C ALA A 106 1.78 -18.86 18.20
N PRO A 107 2.96 -18.21 18.13
CA PRO A 107 3.75 -17.91 19.32
C PRO A 107 2.99 -16.95 20.24
N ARG A 108 3.16 -17.11 21.56
CA ARG A 108 2.41 -16.39 22.60
C ARG A 108 2.67 -14.89 22.66
N SER A 109 3.59 -14.35 21.86
CA SER A 109 3.98 -12.93 21.86
C SER A 109 3.10 -12.03 20.99
N ILE A 110 2.03 -12.56 20.39
CA ILE A 110 1.13 -11.85 19.49
C ILE A 110 -0.19 -11.42 20.19
N PHE A 111 -0.26 -11.51 21.52
CA PHE A 111 -1.37 -11.00 22.33
C PHE A 111 -0.86 -10.07 23.43
#